data_AF-A0A4Q6EJK1-F1
#
_entry.id   AF-A0A4Q6EJK1-F1
#
_cell.length_a   1.000
_cell.length_b   1.000
_cell.length_c   1.000
_cell.angle_alpha   90.00
_cell.angle_beta   90.00
_cell.angle_gamma   90.00
#
_symmetry.space_group_name_H-M   'P 1'
#
loop_
_entity.id
_entity.type
_entity.pdbx_description
1 polymer ?
#
loop_
_entity_poly.entity_id
_entity_poly.type
_entity_poly.pdbx_seq_one_letter_code
_entity_poly.pdbx_strand_id
1 'polypeptide(L)'
;MEIDASVRPMKRIHYLTALLGVFLMPSCSHFASLPPAPKAVEKPHELEIHGEKRSDPYFWMKDRENPEVIAHLKAENAYVDAVLAPQAKLQEELFQELKGRVKEDESSYPFKDGPFFYYMRFEKGQEYPIYARKKGEAGAEEILLNVNDLAKGHEYFSVPFPDVSPDHTKLIYASDSKGRRFYDLHVYDIASKKVLASIPNTAGDTAWANDNKTFFYVKQHPDTLRAQFVYRHHLGQKKDALVYEEKDETFNLDLAKARTDAFIFIASNATVSSEWRYL
;
A
#
# COMPACT_ATOMS: atom_id res chain seq x y z
N MET A 1 -43.80 -69.58 12.81
CA MET A 1 -42.49 -69.78 12.17
C MET A 1 -41.46 -69.83 13.28
N GLU A 2 -40.54 -70.78 13.22
CA GLU A 2 -39.94 -71.51 14.34
C GLU A 2 -39.21 -70.71 15.43
N ILE A 3 -39.47 -71.22 16.64
CA ILE A 3 -38.74 -71.26 17.91
C ILE A 3 -37.20 -71.32 17.72
N ASP A 4 -36.44 -70.58 18.52
CA ASP A 4 -35.41 -71.23 19.35
C ASP A 4 -35.08 -70.41 20.62
N ALA A 5 -35.19 -71.10 21.74
CA ALA A 5 -34.75 -70.67 23.05
C ALA A 5 -33.51 -71.51 23.39
N SER A 6 -32.33 -70.89 23.40
CA SER A 6 -31.15 -71.52 24.00
C SER A 6 -30.47 -70.57 24.99
N VAL A 7 -30.60 -70.94 26.26
CA VAL A 7 -29.85 -70.42 27.40
C VAL A 7 -28.43 -70.98 27.35
N ARG A 8 -27.40 -70.13 27.45
CA ARG A 8 -26.02 -70.51 27.82
C ARG A 8 -25.31 -69.38 28.61
N PRO A 9 -24.28 -69.70 29.41
CA PRO A 9 -24.24 -69.35 30.84
C PRO A 9 -23.46 -68.07 31.19
N MET A 10 -23.77 -67.58 32.39
CA MET A 10 -22.99 -66.62 33.18
C MET A 10 -21.52 -67.05 33.26
N LYS A 11 -20.59 -66.23 32.73
CA LYS A 11 -19.15 -66.35 33.00
C LYS A 11 -18.67 -65.17 33.83
N ARG A 12 -17.91 -65.53 34.86
CA ARG A 12 -17.41 -64.69 35.94
C ARG A 12 -16.50 -63.56 35.44
N ILE A 13 -16.77 -62.40 36.02
CA ILE A 13 -15.99 -61.18 36.09
C ILE A 13 -14.49 -61.46 36.25
N HIS A 14 -13.67 -60.91 35.36
CA HIS A 14 -12.28 -60.58 35.61
C HIS A 14 -12.14 -59.08 35.38
N TYR A 15 -11.92 -58.32 36.46
CA TYR A 15 -11.56 -56.91 36.38
C TYR A 15 -10.16 -56.82 35.75
N LEU A 16 -10.10 -56.45 34.48
CA LEU A 16 -8.85 -56.01 33.86
C LEU A 16 -8.66 -54.55 34.25
N THR A 17 -7.72 -54.30 35.16
CA THR A 17 -7.23 -52.97 35.51
C THR A 17 -6.67 -52.30 34.25
N ALA A 18 -7.49 -51.49 33.58
CA ALA A 18 -7.01 -50.56 32.58
C ALA A 18 -6.17 -49.49 33.31
N LEU A 19 -4.85 -49.63 33.21
CA LEU A 19 -3.93 -48.56 33.55
C LEU A 19 -4.34 -47.34 32.70
N LEU A 20 -4.87 -46.32 33.35
CA LEU A 20 -5.03 -45.00 32.78
C LEU A 20 -3.62 -44.45 32.58
N GLY A 21 -3.01 -44.77 31.44
CA GLY A 21 -1.77 -44.16 31.02
C GLY A 21 -2.03 -42.67 30.87
N VAL A 22 -1.52 -41.88 31.80
CA VAL A 22 -1.42 -40.43 31.67
C VAL A 22 -0.58 -40.18 30.42
N PHE A 23 -1.24 -39.93 29.28
CA PHE A 23 -0.61 -39.32 28.13
C PHE A 23 -0.25 -37.89 28.53
N LEU A 24 0.92 -37.74 29.16
CA LEU A 24 1.60 -36.47 29.26
C LEU A 24 1.94 -36.08 27.82
N MET A 25 1.02 -35.39 27.13
CA MET A 25 1.38 -34.75 25.86
C MET A 25 2.49 -33.75 26.18
N PRO A 26 3.69 -33.88 25.59
CA PRO A 26 4.76 -32.92 25.82
C PRO A 26 4.42 -31.66 25.02
N SER A 27 3.51 -30.83 25.53
CA SER A 27 3.21 -29.49 25.00
C SER A 27 4.29 -28.46 25.34
N CYS A 28 5.49 -28.89 25.73
CA CYS A 28 6.62 -28.03 26.08
C CYS A 28 7.94 -28.65 25.62
N SER A 29 8.05 -29.01 24.33
CA SER A 29 9.32 -29.46 23.76
C SER A 29 9.80 -28.63 22.57
N HIS A 30 9.02 -27.65 22.11
CA HIS A 30 9.36 -26.88 20.91
C HIS A 30 10.17 -25.61 21.18
N PHE A 31 10.06 -25.00 22.37
CA PHE A 31 10.85 -23.80 22.72
C PHE A 31 12.32 -24.11 23.04
N ALA A 32 12.67 -25.37 23.32
CA ALA A 32 14.02 -25.76 23.73
C ALA A 32 15.03 -25.83 22.56
N SER A 33 14.57 -25.73 21.30
CA SER A 33 15.41 -25.87 20.09
C SER A 33 15.51 -24.60 19.24
N LEU A 34 15.01 -23.46 19.73
CA LEU A 34 15.10 -22.19 18.99
C LEU A 34 16.52 -21.60 19.08
N PRO A 35 17.01 -20.95 18.00
CA PRO A 35 18.22 -20.15 18.11
C PRO A 35 18.02 -19.04 19.16
N PRO A 36 19.07 -18.60 19.87
CA PRO A 36 18.92 -17.50 20.81
C PRO A 36 18.47 -16.24 20.07
N ALA A 37 17.53 -15.49 20.66
CA ALA A 37 17.11 -14.21 20.12
C ALA A 37 18.34 -13.29 19.93
N PRO A 38 18.46 -12.61 18.78
CA PRO A 38 19.57 -11.72 18.52
C PRO A 38 19.56 -10.58 19.55
N LYS A 39 20.72 -10.30 20.13
CA LYS A 39 20.87 -9.21 21.10
C LYS A 39 21.52 -8.03 20.41
N ALA A 40 20.82 -6.90 20.42
CA ALA A 40 21.33 -5.62 19.99
C ALA A 40 22.56 -5.20 20.81
N VAL A 41 23.58 -4.66 20.15
CA VAL A 41 24.72 -4.06 20.85
C VAL A 41 24.29 -2.70 21.40
N GLU A 42 24.57 -2.48 22.68
CA GLU A 42 24.40 -1.17 23.33
C GLU A 42 25.61 -0.29 23.00
N LYS A 43 25.35 0.90 22.45
CA LYS A 43 26.35 1.94 22.20
C LYS A 43 25.93 3.20 22.95
N PRO A 44 26.66 3.61 24.00
CA PRO A 44 26.29 4.78 24.80
C PRO A 44 26.05 6.00 23.91
N HIS A 45 24.87 6.58 24.03
CA HIS A 45 24.48 7.81 23.36
C HIS A 45 23.53 8.60 24.28
N GLU A 46 23.82 9.87 24.49
CA GLU A 46 22.98 10.77 25.29
C GLU A 46 22.25 11.76 24.39
N LEU A 47 20.96 11.91 24.63
CA LEU A 47 20.12 12.96 24.05
C LEU A 47 19.88 14.01 25.13
N GLU A 48 20.13 15.28 24.80
CA GLU A 48 19.87 16.40 25.71
C GLU A 48 18.88 17.37 25.09
N ILE A 49 17.75 17.57 25.76
CA ILE A 49 16.72 18.54 25.37
C ILE A 49 16.23 19.25 26.64
N HIS A 50 16.14 20.58 26.60
CA HIS A 50 15.73 21.42 27.76
C HIS A 50 16.58 21.21 29.03
N GLY A 51 17.85 20.84 28.88
CA GLY A 51 18.74 20.54 30.01
C GLY A 51 18.51 19.18 30.67
N GLU A 52 17.59 18.36 30.14
CA GLU A 52 17.37 16.98 30.59
C GLU A 52 18.11 16.01 29.68
N LYS A 53 18.89 15.10 30.30
CA LYS A 53 19.65 14.07 29.60
C LYS A 53 18.92 12.73 29.64
N ARG A 54 18.85 12.06 28.49
CA ARG A 54 18.31 10.71 28.34
C ARG A 54 19.33 9.83 27.62
N SER A 55 19.58 8.64 28.16
CA SER A 55 20.41 7.63 27.48
C SER A 55 19.57 6.84 26.49
N ASP A 56 20.04 6.74 25.25
CA ASP A 56 19.49 5.85 24.22
C ASP A 56 20.62 4.97 23.65
N PRO A 57 20.93 3.82 24.27
CA PRO A 57 22.00 2.94 23.82
C PRO A 57 21.81 2.35 22.42
N TYR A 58 20.63 2.50 21.81
CA TYR A 58 20.29 1.95 20.49
C TYR A 58 20.10 3.03 19.43
N PHE A 59 20.42 4.29 19.73
CA PHE A 59 20.27 5.41 18.81
C PHE A 59 20.95 5.19 17.45
N TRP A 60 22.04 4.41 17.43
CA TRP A 60 22.77 4.02 16.23
C TRP A 60 21.93 3.24 15.21
N MET A 61 20.84 2.58 15.64
CA MET A 61 19.95 1.81 14.78
C MET A 61 19.12 2.65 13.82
N LYS A 62 19.05 3.97 14.03
CA LYS A 62 18.34 4.88 13.13
C LYS A 62 19.00 4.97 11.74
N ASP A 63 20.28 4.63 11.64
CA ASP A 63 21.05 4.71 10.40
C ASP A 63 20.80 3.48 9.52
N ARG A 64 19.98 3.68 8.48
CA ARG A 64 19.49 2.61 7.60
C ARG A 64 20.58 2.00 6.71
N GLU A 65 21.66 2.72 6.46
CA GLU A 65 22.76 2.27 5.59
C GLU A 65 23.87 1.59 6.39
N ASN A 66 23.82 1.68 7.72
CA ASN A 66 24.81 1.08 8.60
C ASN A 66 24.81 -0.46 8.47
N PRO A 67 25.95 -1.08 8.09
CA PRO A 67 26.06 -2.53 7.96
C PRO A 67 25.71 -3.30 9.23
N GLU A 68 25.97 -2.76 10.41
CA GLU A 68 25.61 -3.38 11.69
C GLU A 68 24.09 -3.43 11.89
N VAL A 69 23.35 -2.40 11.41
CA VAL A 69 21.89 -2.36 11.50
C VAL A 69 21.30 -3.41 10.56
N ILE A 70 21.79 -3.44 9.32
CA ILE A 70 21.37 -4.45 8.33
C ILE A 70 21.65 -5.87 8.83
N ALA A 71 22.82 -6.10 9.45
CA ALA A 71 23.17 -7.40 10.02
C ALA A 71 22.22 -7.79 11.16
N HIS A 72 21.90 -6.85 12.05
CA HIS A 72 20.97 -7.08 13.14
C HIS A 72 19.55 -7.39 12.64
N LEU A 73 19.04 -6.63 11.66
CA LEU A 73 17.72 -6.87 11.05
C LEU A 73 17.65 -8.24 10.36
N LYS A 74 18.72 -8.67 9.68
CA LYS A 74 18.79 -10.02 9.10
C LYS A 74 18.74 -11.11 10.17
N ALA A 75 19.41 -10.90 11.31
CA ALA A 75 19.39 -11.84 12.42
C ALA A 75 18.00 -11.92 13.07
N GLU A 76 17.31 -10.77 13.22
CA GLU A 76 15.92 -10.73 13.70
C GLU A 76 14.97 -11.45 12.75
N ASN A 77 15.05 -11.22 11.44
CA ASN A 77 14.24 -11.93 10.46
C ASN A 77 14.48 -13.46 10.53
N ALA A 78 15.73 -13.90 10.61
CA ALA A 78 16.06 -15.32 10.73
C ALA A 78 15.54 -15.94 12.04
N TYR A 79 15.54 -15.18 13.14
CA TYR A 79 14.95 -15.62 14.40
C TYR A 79 13.43 -15.75 14.29
N VAL A 80 12.75 -14.76 13.69
CA VAL A 80 11.31 -14.82 13.42
C VAL A 80 10.96 -16.03 12.56
N ASP A 81 11.72 -16.29 11.48
CA ASP A 81 11.52 -17.47 10.62
C ASP A 81 11.61 -18.77 11.41
N ALA A 82 12.61 -18.90 12.29
CA ALA A 82 12.78 -20.08 13.14
C ALA A 82 11.65 -20.26 14.17
N VAL A 83 11.20 -19.17 14.78
CA VAL A 83 10.09 -19.16 15.75
C VAL A 83 8.76 -19.52 15.08
N LEU A 84 8.52 -19.02 13.87
CA LEU A 84 7.27 -19.19 13.13
C LEU A 84 7.23 -20.47 12.28
N ALA A 85 8.37 -21.10 11.98
CA ALA A 85 8.47 -22.34 11.22
C ALA A 85 7.46 -23.44 11.63
N PRO A 86 7.15 -23.69 12.92
CA PRO A 86 6.21 -24.74 13.32
C PRO A 86 4.76 -24.43 12.92
N GLN A 87 4.46 -23.16 12.67
CA GLN A 87 3.15 -22.66 12.28
C GLN A 87 2.99 -22.57 10.75
N ALA A 88 3.98 -22.97 9.96
CA ALA A 88 3.96 -22.84 8.50
C ALA A 88 2.70 -23.46 7.86
N LYS A 89 2.24 -24.60 8.39
CA LYS A 89 0.99 -25.23 7.92
C LYS A 89 -0.24 -24.35 8.16
N LEU A 90 -0.36 -23.77 9.36
CA LEU A 90 -1.47 -22.88 9.70
C LEU A 90 -1.42 -21.59 8.88
N GLN A 91 -0.23 -21.05 8.66
CA GLN A 91 -0.04 -19.85 7.81
C GLN A 91 -0.51 -20.12 6.36
N GLU A 92 -0.17 -21.27 5.79
CA GLU A 92 -0.63 -21.67 4.45
C GLU A 92 -2.15 -21.89 4.41
N GLU A 93 -2.73 -22.56 5.41
CA GLU A 93 -4.19 -22.74 5.51
C GLU A 93 -4.91 -21.39 5.54
N LEU A 94 -4.45 -20.45 6.36
CA LEU A 94 -5.00 -19.10 6.44
C LEU A 94 -4.78 -18.32 5.14
N PHE A 95 -3.61 -18.44 4.51
CA PHE A 95 -3.33 -17.79 3.23
C PHE A 95 -4.31 -18.25 2.14
N GLN A 96 -4.52 -19.56 2.00
CA GLN A 96 -5.46 -20.12 1.01
C GLN A 96 -6.91 -19.76 1.34
N GLU A 97 -7.30 -19.76 2.61
CA GLU A 97 -8.63 -19.32 3.05
C GLU A 97 -8.89 -17.85 2.68
N LEU A 98 -7.95 -16.96 3.00
CA LEU A 98 -8.06 -15.53 2.70
C LEU A 98 -8.07 -15.29 1.19
N LYS A 99 -7.15 -15.92 0.45
CA LYS A 99 -7.10 -15.82 -1.00
C LYS A 99 -8.38 -16.32 -1.65
N GLY A 100 -8.92 -17.45 -1.17
CA GLY A 100 -10.17 -18.03 -1.69
C GLY A 100 -11.42 -17.16 -1.47
N ARG A 101 -11.36 -16.17 -0.57
CA ARG A 101 -12.43 -15.19 -0.34
C ARG A 101 -12.32 -13.96 -1.23
N VAL A 102 -11.18 -13.75 -1.87
CA VAL A 102 -10.95 -12.63 -2.78
C VAL A 102 -11.30 -13.07 -4.20
N LYS A 103 -12.14 -12.28 -4.88
CA LYS A 103 -12.39 -12.48 -6.31
C LYS A 103 -11.22 -11.87 -7.09
N GLU A 104 -10.40 -12.71 -7.70
CA GLU A 104 -9.19 -12.25 -8.44
C GLU A 104 -9.54 -11.32 -9.63
N ASP A 105 -10.70 -11.51 -10.25
CA ASP A 105 -11.24 -10.68 -11.33
C ASP A 105 -12.33 -9.74 -10.80
N GLU A 106 -11.91 -8.82 -9.92
CA GLU A 106 -12.79 -7.77 -9.39
C GLU A 106 -12.77 -6.53 -10.29
N SER A 107 -13.91 -5.85 -10.37
CA SER A 107 -14.03 -4.53 -11.00
C SER A 107 -14.71 -3.59 -10.02
N SER A 108 -14.25 -2.35 -9.97
CA SER A 108 -14.93 -1.31 -9.19
C SER A 108 -16.29 -1.00 -9.81
N TYR A 109 -17.20 -0.44 -9.00
CA TYR A 109 -18.41 0.14 -9.55
C TYR A 109 -18.04 1.34 -10.46
N PRO A 110 -18.55 1.43 -11.69
CA PRO A 110 -18.21 2.53 -12.58
C PRO A 110 -18.77 3.86 -12.07
N PHE A 111 -17.94 4.90 -12.07
CA PHE A 111 -18.40 6.26 -11.79
C PHE A 111 -18.54 7.04 -13.10
N LYS A 112 -19.60 7.84 -13.20
CA LYS A 112 -19.88 8.65 -14.38
C LYS A 112 -19.15 9.98 -14.29
N ASP A 113 -18.45 10.34 -15.37
CA ASP A 113 -17.90 11.67 -15.58
C ASP A 113 -18.02 12.05 -17.06
N GLY A 114 -18.70 13.18 -17.32
CA GLY A 114 -19.11 13.59 -18.65
C GLY A 114 -19.84 12.48 -19.44
N PRO A 115 -19.39 12.14 -20.65
CA PRO A 115 -19.98 11.09 -21.48
C PRO A 115 -19.45 9.68 -21.15
N PHE A 116 -18.55 9.54 -20.18
CA PHE A 116 -17.86 8.29 -19.88
C PHE A 116 -18.23 7.72 -18.49
N PHE A 117 -18.07 6.41 -18.37
CA PHE A 117 -18.04 5.69 -17.12
C PHE A 117 -16.64 5.13 -16.91
N TYR A 118 -15.98 5.55 -15.84
CA TYR A 118 -14.62 5.16 -15.48
C TYR A 118 -14.64 4.10 -14.40
N TYR A 119 -13.70 3.16 -14.46
CA TYR A 119 -13.56 2.10 -13.47
C TYR A 119 -12.14 1.53 -13.51
N MET A 120 -11.83 0.73 -12.50
CA MET A 120 -10.65 -0.13 -12.50
C MET A 120 -11.08 -1.59 -12.42
N ARG A 121 -10.30 -2.47 -13.02
CA ARG A 121 -10.48 -3.91 -12.92
C ARG A 121 -9.18 -4.65 -12.77
N PHE A 122 -9.24 -5.81 -12.15
CA PHE A 122 -8.15 -6.76 -12.08
C PHE A 122 -8.43 -7.92 -13.04
N GLU A 123 -7.36 -8.49 -13.59
CA GLU A 123 -7.43 -9.72 -14.36
C GLU A 123 -6.87 -10.86 -13.52
N LYS A 124 -7.41 -12.05 -13.74
CA LYS A 124 -6.98 -13.24 -13.00
C LYS A 124 -5.46 -13.45 -13.13
N GLY A 125 -4.77 -13.60 -12.01
CA GLY A 125 -3.33 -13.78 -11.96
C GLY A 125 -2.49 -12.51 -12.24
N GLN A 126 -3.12 -11.35 -12.40
CA GLN A 126 -2.43 -10.06 -12.47
C GLN A 126 -2.43 -9.39 -11.09
N GLU A 127 -1.35 -8.68 -10.78
CA GLU A 127 -1.16 -8.04 -9.47
C GLU A 127 -1.63 -6.59 -9.43
N TYR A 128 -1.74 -5.95 -10.61
CA TYR A 128 -2.01 -4.52 -10.72
C TYR A 128 -3.31 -4.23 -11.48
N PRO A 129 -3.93 -3.07 -11.24
CA PRO A 129 -5.17 -2.71 -11.90
C PRO A 129 -4.98 -2.33 -13.36
N ILE A 130 -6.07 -2.49 -14.10
CA ILE A 130 -6.29 -1.88 -15.41
C ILE A 130 -7.30 -0.76 -15.23
N TYR A 131 -6.90 0.46 -15.55
CA TYR A 131 -7.78 1.62 -15.59
C TYR A 131 -8.43 1.71 -16.96
N ALA A 132 -9.77 1.78 -16.98
CA ALA A 132 -10.55 1.74 -18.20
C ALA A 132 -11.78 2.65 -18.12
N ARG A 133 -12.36 2.91 -19.29
CA ARG A 133 -13.63 3.63 -19.40
C ARG A 133 -14.54 3.05 -20.48
N LYS A 134 -15.81 3.43 -20.44
CA LYS A 134 -16.80 3.17 -21.50
C LYS A 134 -17.56 4.45 -21.83
N LYS A 135 -17.90 4.67 -23.10
CA LYS A 135 -18.77 5.78 -23.51
C LYS A 135 -20.23 5.38 -23.31
N GLY A 136 -20.91 5.99 -22.34
CA GLY A 136 -22.20 5.50 -21.85
C GLY A 136 -22.11 4.10 -21.22
N GLU A 137 -23.24 3.56 -20.76
CA GLU A 137 -23.26 2.25 -20.06
C GLU A 137 -23.01 1.07 -20.99
N ALA A 138 -23.46 1.17 -22.25
CA ALA A 138 -23.35 0.12 -23.26
C ALA A 138 -22.15 0.30 -24.21
N GLY A 139 -21.26 1.26 -23.93
CA GLY A 139 -20.07 1.49 -24.75
C GLY A 139 -19.06 0.35 -24.69
N ALA A 140 -18.26 0.23 -25.74
CA ALA A 140 -17.08 -0.65 -25.72
C ALA A 140 -16.06 -0.13 -24.69
N GLU A 141 -15.32 -1.05 -24.07
CA GLU A 141 -14.24 -0.72 -23.15
C GLU A 141 -13.08 -0.07 -23.92
N GLU A 142 -12.57 1.04 -23.37
CA GLU A 142 -11.32 1.67 -23.74
C GLU A 142 -10.36 1.58 -22.56
N ILE A 143 -9.27 0.83 -22.72
CA ILE A 143 -8.20 0.74 -21.72
C ILE A 143 -7.39 2.03 -21.75
N LEU A 144 -7.35 2.72 -20.61
CA LEU A 144 -6.60 3.95 -20.41
C LEU A 144 -5.16 3.64 -19.99
N LEU A 145 -4.99 2.71 -19.05
CA LEU A 145 -3.69 2.35 -18.50
C LEU A 145 -3.71 0.90 -18.01
N ASN A 146 -2.73 0.10 -18.43
CA ASN A 146 -2.48 -1.22 -17.85
C ASN A 146 -1.27 -1.13 -16.92
N VAL A 147 -1.49 -1.13 -15.62
CA VAL A 147 -0.41 -0.97 -14.64
C VAL A 147 0.50 -2.20 -14.61
N ASN A 148 0.00 -3.39 -14.99
CA ASN A 148 0.83 -4.60 -15.12
C ASN A 148 1.92 -4.44 -16.18
N ASP A 149 1.63 -3.73 -17.29
CA ASP A 149 2.64 -3.47 -18.33
C ASP A 149 3.69 -2.47 -17.85
N LEU A 150 3.29 -1.46 -17.09
CA LEU A 150 4.18 -0.45 -16.53
C LEU A 150 5.07 -1.01 -15.41
N ALA A 151 4.56 -1.95 -14.62
CA ALA A 151 5.28 -2.53 -13.50
C ALA A 151 6.39 -3.52 -13.91
N LYS A 152 6.46 -3.92 -15.18
CA LYS A 152 7.47 -4.89 -15.65
C LYS A 152 8.88 -4.40 -15.38
N GLY A 153 9.66 -5.22 -14.67
CA GLY A 153 11.05 -4.92 -14.32
C GLY A 153 11.22 -4.08 -13.06
N HIS A 154 10.14 -3.78 -12.33
CA HIS A 154 10.18 -3.11 -11.04
C HIS A 154 9.89 -4.09 -9.89
N GLU A 155 10.68 -4.03 -8.81
CA GLU A 155 10.44 -4.82 -7.59
C GLU A 155 9.23 -4.31 -6.80
N TYR A 156 8.91 -3.03 -6.96
CA TYR A 156 7.73 -2.38 -6.43
C TYR A 156 7.20 -1.40 -7.47
N PHE A 157 5.89 -1.36 -7.66
CA PHE A 157 5.26 -0.34 -8.48
C PHE A 157 3.91 0.04 -7.90
N SER A 158 3.54 1.31 -7.97
CA SER A 158 2.19 1.73 -7.66
C SER A 158 1.78 2.90 -8.53
N VAL A 159 0.55 2.86 -8.99
CA VAL A 159 -0.10 3.94 -9.72
C VAL A 159 -1.50 4.06 -9.14
N PRO A 160 -1.86 5.17 -8.46
CA PRO A 160 -3.23 5.45 -8.08
C PRO A 160 -4.13 5.71 -9.29
N PHE A 161 -5.44 5.83 -9.07
CA PHE A 161 -6.38 6.15 -10.15
C PHE A 161 -5.98 7.47 -10.84
N PRO A 162 -5.84 7.52 -12.19
CA PRO A 162 -5.39 8.73 -12.89
C PRO A 162 -6.39 9.89 -12.87
N ASP A 163 -5.88 11.12 -12.86
CA ASP A 163 -6.66 12.35 -13.02
C ASP A 163 -6.87 12.66 -14.51
N VAL A 164 -8.13 12.77 -14.96
CA VAL A 164 -8.50 12.86 -16.38
C VAL A 164 -8.78 14.32 -16.75
N SER A 165 -8.32 14.76 -17.92
CA SER A 165 -8.58 16.12 -18.39
C SER A 165 -10.09 16.37 -18.62
N PRO A 166 -10.58 17.61 -18.49
CA PRO A 166 -12.00 17.93 -18.67
C PRO A 166 -12.59 17.54 -20.03
N ASP A 167 -11.79 17.57 -21.10
CA ASP A 167 -12.19 17.08 -22.43
C ASP A 167 -12.08 15.55 -22.61
N HIS A 168 -11.61 14.86 -21.57
CA HIS A 168 -11.36 13.42 -21.54
C HIS A 168 -10.41 12.91 -22.62
N THR A 169 -9.48 13.73 -23.09
CA THR A 169 -8.49 13.33 -24.10
C THR A 169 -7.13 12.97 -23.50
N LYS A 170 -6.85 13.41 -22.28
CA LYS A 170 -5.59 13.19 -21.56
C LYS A 170 -5.86 12.69 -20.16
N LEU A 171 -4.84 12.09 -19.57
CA LEU A 171 -4.81 11.77 -18.14
C LEU A 171 -3.44 12.09 -17.56
N ILE A 172 -3.40 12.31 -16.25
CA ILE A 172 -2.17 12.36 -15.46
C ILE A 172 -2.16 11.14 -14.57
N TYR A 173 -1.14 10.30 -14.71
CA TYR A 173 -0.92 9.20 -13.78
C TYR A 173 0.36 9.45 -12.97
N ALA A 174 0.28 9.16 -11.68
CA ALA A 174 1.38 9.30 -10.73
C ALA A 174 1.98 7.91 -10.47
N SER A 175 3.28 7.72 -10.73
CA SER A 175 3.95 6.42 -10.51
C SER A 175 4.98 6.49 -9.38
N ASP A 176 4.99 5.48 -8.51
CA ASP A 176 6.03 5.26 -7.49
C ASP A 176 6.61 3.85 -7.66
N SER A 177 7.90 3.79 -7.96
CA SER A 177 8.66 2.55 -8.16
C SER A 177 9.53 2.15 -6.95
N LYS A 178 9.48 2.93 -5.86
CA LYS A 178 10.35 2.78 -4.68
C LYS A 178 9.59 2.67 -3.35
N GLY A 179 8.27 2.89 -3.35
CA GLY A 179 7.43 2.83 -2.16
C GLY A 179 7.68 3.96 -1.16
N ARG A 180 8.30 5.06 -1.63
CA ARG A 180 8.63 6.23 -0.79
C ARG A 180 7.57 7.32 -0.87
N ARG A 181 6.50 7.10 -1.65
CA ARG A 181 5.43 8.08 -1.90
C ARG A 181 5.94 9.40 -2.50
N PHE A 182 7.05 9.30 -3.23
CA PHE A 182 7.44 10.29 -4.22
C PHE A 182 6.99 9.77 -5.57
N TYR A 183 6.17 10.54 -6.24
CA TYR A 183 5.57 10.14 -7.49
C TYR A 183 6.16 10.90 -8.66
N ASP A 184 6.41 10.18 -9.74
CA ASP A 184 6.64 10.79 -11.05
C ASP A 184 5.29 10.94 -11.75
N LEU A 185 4.89 12.17 -12.03
CA LEU A 185 3.67 12.46 -12.80
C LEU A 185 3.96 12.30 -14.28
N HIS A 186 3.04 11.68 -15.00
CA HIS A 186 3.10 11.50 -16.44
C HIS A 186 1.83 12.01 -17.08
N VAL A 187 1.96 13.01 -17.96
CA VAL A 187 0.83 13.49 -18.76
C VAL A 187 0.73 12.61 -20.00
N TYR A 188 -0.37 11.88 -20.12
CA TYR A 188 -0.58 10.86 -21.14
C TYR A 188 -1.71 11.28 -22.07
N ASP A 189 -1.46 11.23 -23.38
CA ASP A 189 -2.48 11.40 -24.41
C ASP A 189 -3.14 10.04 -24.71
N ILE A 190 -4.45 9.97 -24.50
CA ILE A 190 -5.20 8.72 -24.56
C ILE A 190 -5.27 8.18 -26.00
N ALA A 191 -5.50 9.06 -26.97
CA ALA A 191 -5.68 8.67 -28.36
C ALA A 191 -4.37 8.13 -28.98
N SER A 192 -3.27 8.85 -28.80
CA SER A 192 -1.97 8.45 -29.36
C SER A 192 -1.21 7.45 -28.49
N LYS A 193 -1.66 7.23 -27.25
CA LYS A 193 -1.02 6.37 -26.26
C LYS A 193 0.41 6.77 -25.90
N LYS A 194 0.67 8.08 -25.83
CA LYS A 194 2.01 8.64 -25.59
C LYS A 194 2.04 9.53 -24.36
N VAL A 195 3.16 9.44 -23.64
CA VAL A 195 3.50 10.43 -22.60
C VAL A 195 3.98 11.71 -23.27
N LEU A 196 3.30 12.82 -22.99
CA LEU A 196 3.58 14.15 -23.50
C LEU A 196 4.60 14.91 -22.63
N ALA A 197 4.56 14.67 -21.32
CA ALA A 197 5.44 15.31 -20.33
C ALA A 197 5.56 14.42 -19.08
N SER A 198 6.68 14.55 -18.37
CA SER A 198 6.90 13.89 -17.07
C SER A 198 7.45 14.89 -16.07
N ILE A 199 6.96 14.82 -14.82
CA ILE A 199 7.38 15.69 -13.71
C ILE A 199 7.80 14.80 -12.55
N PRO A 200 9.09 14.72 -12.21
CA PRO A 200 9.56 13.80 -11.18
C PRO A 200 9.45 14.37 -9.77
N ASN A 201 9.46 13.47 -8.78
CA ASN A 201 9.54 13.79 -7.35
C ASN A 201 8.43 14.75 -6.87
N THR A 202 7.18 14.36 -7.09
CA THR A 202 5.98 15.08 -6.66
C THR A 202 5.28 14.32 -5.51
N ALA A 203 4.25 14.94 -4.92
CA ALA A 203 3.39 14.28 -3.95
C ALA A 203 2.32 13.37 -4.59
N GLY A 204 2.21 13.35 -5.93
CA GLY A 204 1.21 12.57 -6.68
C GLY A 204 -0.15 13.26 -6.85
N ASP A 205 -0.41 14.34 -6.11
CA ASP A 205 -1.68 15.07 -6.13
C ASP A 205 -1.73 16.12 -7.25
N THR A 206 -2.84 16.16 -8.00
CA THR A 206 -3.02 16.99 -9.20
C THR A 206 -4.44 17.53 -9.34
N ALA A 207 -4.57 18.64 -10.08
CA ALA A 207 -5.87 19.15 -10.51
C ALA A 207 -5.78 19.82 -11.90
N TRP A 208 -6.54 19.31 -12.86
CA TRP A 208 -6.67 19.94 -14.19
C TRP A 208 -7.43 21.26 -14.18
N ALA A 209 -6.88 22.26 -14.86
CA ALA A 209 -7.64 23.43 -15.30
C ALA A 209 -8.56 23.08 -16.49
N ASN A 210 -9.48 23.98 -16.83
CA ASN A 210 -10.51 23.73 -17.86
C ASN A 210 -10.02 23.91 -19.31
N ASP A 211 -8.78 24.34 -19.53
CA ASP A 211 -8.19 24.53 -20.85
C ASP A 211 -7.59 23.25 -21.47
N ASN A 212 -7.60 22.13 -20.72
CA ASN A 212 -7.03 20.83 -21.10
C ASN A 212 -5.53 20.85 -21.40
N LYS A 213 -4.83 21.89 -20.93
CA LYS A 213 -3.39 22.11 -21.14
C LYS A 213 -2.67 22.49 -19.85
N THR A 214 -3.39 23.06 -18.89
CA THR A 214 -2.86 23.48 -17.61
C THR A 214 -3.34 22.55 -16.51
N PHE A 215 -2.44 22.17 -15.62
CA PHE A 215 -2.78 21.50 -14.37
C PHE A 215 -1.90 22.02 -13.23
N PHE A 216 -2.38 21.80 -12.02
CA PHE A 216 -1.66 22.09 -10.80
C PHE A 216 -1.22 20.79 -10.16
N TYR A 217 -0.10 20.81 -9.46
CA TYR A 217 0.37 19.64 -8.73
C TYR A 217 1.09 20.03 -7.44
N VAL A 218 1.08 19.11 -6.48
CA VAL A 218 1.76 19.28 -5.20
C VAL A 218 3.15 18.65 -5.25
N LYS A 219 4.13 19.34 -4.67
CA LYS A 219 5.49 18.86 -4.51
C LYS A 219 5.91 18.85 -3.05
N GLN A 220 6.57 17.77 -2.65
CA GLN A 220 7.12 17.63 -1.31
C GLN A 220 8.46 18.34 -1.16
N HIS A 221 8.77 18.77 0.06
CA HIS A 221 10.13 19.17 0.43
C HIS A 221 11.06 17.94 0.35
N PRO A 222 12.24 18.05 -0.27
CA PRO A 222 13.13 16.89 -0.49
C PRO A 222 13.58 16.22 0.82
N ASP A 223 13.77 17.00 1.88
CA ASP A 223 14.28 16.48 3.15
C ASP A 223 13.18 16.07 4.13
N THR A 224 12.19 16.92 4.40
CA THR A 224 11.13 16.66 5.39
C THR A 224 9.98 15.83 4.85
N LEU A 225 9.90 15.65 3.52
CA LEU A 225 8.85 14.91 2.82
C LEU A 225 7.45 15.54 2.94
N ARG A 226 7.36 16.74 3.50
CA ARG A 226 6.10 17.48 3.70
C ARG A 226 5.60 18.03 2.37
N ALA A 227 4.31 17.93 2.11
CA ALA A 227 3.67 18.54 0.95
C ALA A 227 3.66 20.07 1.11
N GLN A 228 4.60 20.76 0.44
CA GLN A 228 4.93 22.16 0.75
C GLN A 228 4.68 23.13 -0.41
N PHE A 229 4.75 22.66 -1.66
CA PHE A 229 4.69 23.54 -2.81
C PHE A 229 3.56 23.15 -3.77
N VAL A 230 2.81 24.12 -4.26
CA VAL A 230 1.90 23.95 -5.40
C VAL A 230 2.51 24.63 -6.62
N TYR A 231 2.64 23.86 -7.69
CA TYR A 231 3.14 24.33 -8.98
C TYR A 231 2.04 24.29 -10.04
N ARG A 232 2.17 25.15 -11.04
CA ARG A 232 1.36 25.13 -12.26
C ARG A 232 2.19 24.64 -13.43
N HIS A 233 1.76 23.55 -14.04
CA HIS A 233 2.27 23.06 -15.32
C HIS A 233 1.34 23.47 -16.47
N HIS A 234 1.89 24.00 -17.55
CA HIS A 234 1.21 24.17 -18.83
C HIS A 234 1.93 23.36 -19.90
N LEU A 235 1.21 22.51 -20.62
CA LEU A 235 1.78 21.60 -21.63
C LEU A 235 2.66 22.34 -22.64
N GLY A 236 3.85 21.78 -22.89
CA GLY A 236 4.86 22.35 -23.79
C GLY A 236 5.79 23.37 -23.13
N GLN A 237 5.55 23.78 -21.88
CA GLN A 237 6.48 24.64 -21.16
C GLN A 237 7.65 23.84 -20.57
N LYS A 238 8.82 24.47 -20.43
CA LYS A 238 10.02 23.84 -19.85
C LYS A 238 10.15 24.06 -18.34
N LYS A 239 9.51 25.09 -17.80
CA LYS A 239 9.64 25.49 -16.40
C LYS A 239 8.27 25.80 -15.83
N ASP A 240 7.95 25.15 -14.72
CA ASP A 240 6.71 25.32 -14.01
C ASP A 240 6.76 26.53 -13.07
N ALA A 241 5.61 27.17 -12.90
CA ALA A 241 5.48 28.34 -12.03
C ALA A 241 5.07 27.90 -10.62
N LEU A 242 5.77 28.37 -9.59
CA LEU A 242 5.33 28.25 -8.20
C LEU A 242 4.07 29.11 -8.02
N VAL A 243 3.01 28.51 -7.49
CA VAL A 243 1.72 29.16 -7.25
C VAL A 243 1.56 29.47 -5.77
N TYR A 244 1.89 28.50 -4.91
CA TYR A 244 1.79 28.64 -3.47
C TYR A 244 2.88 27.82 -2.77
N GLU A 245 3.35 28.34 -1.64
CA GLU A 245 4.30 27.68 -0.74
C GLU A 245 3.75 27.78 0.69
N GLU A 246 3.66 26.64 1.36
CA GLU A 246 3.27 26.59 2.77
C GLU A 246 4.51 26.72 3.66
N LYS A 247 4.61 27.86 4.36
CA LYS A 247 5.77 28.21 5.18
C LYS A 247 5.67 27.64 6.59
N ASP A 248 4.47 27.35 7.07
CA ASP A 248 4.28 26.71 8.38
C ASP A 248 4.51 25.19 8.24
N GLU A 249 5.51 24.68 8.96
CA GLU A 249 5.91 23.27 8.88
C GLU A 249 4.89 22.31 9.49
N THR A 250 3.89 22.81 10.21
CA THR A 250 2.78 22.02 10.78
C THR A 250 1.67 21.72 9.77
N PHE A 251 1.68 22.39 8.62
CA PHE A 251 0.67 22.26 7.58
C PHE A 251 1.15 21.43 6.38
N ASN A 252 0.24 20.69 5.77
CA ASN A 252 0.46 20.00 4.49
C ASN A 252 -0.50 20.55 3.44
N LEU A 253 -0.03 20.58 2.19
CA LEU A 253 -0.83 21.00 1.05
C LEU A 253 -1.46 19.83 0.30
N ASP A 254 -2.71 20.04 -0.12
CA ASP A 254 -3.44 19.22 -1.06
C ASP A 254 -4.27 20.09 -2.03
N LEU A 255 -4.67 19.48 -3.14
CA LEU A 255 -5.48 20.07 -4.19
C LEU A 255 -6.86 19.42 -4.23
N ALA A 256 -7.87 20.22 -4.51
CA ALA A 256 -9.20 19.72 -4.81
C ALA A 256 -9.83 20.52 -5.95
N LYS A 257 -10.55 19.87 -6.85
CA LYS A 257 -11.35 20.56 -7.87
C LYS A 257 -12.81 20.61 -7.45
N ALA A 258 -13.43 21.78 -7.59
CA ALA A 258 -14.86 21.94 -7.33
C ALA A 258 -15.69 21.05 -8.28
N ARG A 259 -16.78 20.46 -7.79
CA ARG A 259 -17.73 19.69 -8.63
C ARG A 259 -18.40 20.51 -9.74
N THR A 260 -18.39 21.83 -9.63
CA THR A 260 -18.87 22.76 -10.66
C THR A 260 -17.82 23.08 -11.72
N ASP A 261 -16.60 22.55 -11.58
CA ASP A 261 -15.40 22.87 -12.35
C ASP A 261 -14.96 24.34 -12.31
N ALA A 262 -15.63 25.18 -11.53
CA ALA A 262 -15.38 26.63 -11.51
C ALA A 262 -14.09 27.02 -10.77
N PHE A 263 -13.64 26.19 -9.82
CA PHE A 263 -12.52 26.51 -8.94
C PHE A 263 -11.64 25.29 -8.73
N ILE A 264 -10.34 25.57 -8.60
CA ILE A 264 -9.38 24.65 -8.00
C ILE A 264 -9.03 25.21 -6.63
N PHE A 265 -9.12 24.38 -5.61
CA PHE A 265 -8.75 24.71 -4.25
C PHE A 265 -7.35 24.23 -3.93
N ILE A 266 -6.58 25.08 -3.26
CA ILE A 266 -5.38 24.72 -2.52
C ILE A 266 -5.79 24.68 -1.06
N ALA A 267 -5.75 23.51 -0.44
CA ALA A 267 -5.99 23.36 0.98
C ALA A 267 -4.66 23.26 1.71
N SER A 268 -4.53 24.00 2.80
CA SER A 268 -3.44 23.91 3.76
C SER A 268 -4.00 23.38 5.07
N ASN A 269 -3.57 22.19 5.48
CA ASN A 269 -4.17 21.44 6.58
C ASN A 269 -3.15 21.10 7.68
N ALA A 270 -3.49 21.46 8.92
CA ALA A 270 -2.84 21.02 10.15
C ALA A 270 -3.86 20.29 11.04
N THR A 271 -3.41 19.65 12.12
CA THR A 271 -4.27 18.82 13.00
C THR A 271 -5.50 19.55 13.55
N VAL A 272 -5.40 20.86 13.79
CA VAL A 272 -6.45 21.67 14.42
C VAL A 272 -6.85 22.90 13.61
N SER A 273 -6.38 23.03 12.36
CA SER A 273 -6.60 24.22 11.55
C SER A 273 -6.50 23.91 10.06
N SER A 274 -7.34 24.56 9.26
CA SER A 274 -7.32 24.45 7.81
C SER A 274 -7.53 25.83 7.19
N GLU A 275 -6.79 26.10 6.10
CA GLU A 275 -6.99 27.27 5.24
C GLU A 275 -7.24 26.80 3.81
N TRP A 276 -8.22 27.41 3.13
CA TRP A 276 -8.57 27.08 1.75
C TRP A 276 -8.43 28.33 0.88
N ARG A 277 -7.67 28.19 -0.22
CA ARG A 277 -7.52 29.20 -1.27
C ARG A 277 -8.12 28.66 -2.55
N TYR A 278 -8.68 29.51 -3.40
CA TYR A 278 -9.18 29.10 -4.71
C TYR A 278 -8.44 29.85 -5.82
N LEU A 279 -8.30 29.17 -6.96
CA LEU A 279 -7.74 29.67 -8.22
C LEU A 279 -8.83 29.85 -9.27
#